data_AF-F0GDA7-F1
#
_entry.id   AF-F0GDA7-F1
#
_cell.length_a   1.000
_cell.length_b   1.000
_cell.length_c   1.000
_cell.angle_alpha   90.00
_cell.angle_beta   90.00
_cell.angle_gamma   90.00
#
_symmetry.space_group_name_H-M   'P 1'
#
loop_
_entity.id
_entity.type
_entity.pdbx_description
1 polymer ?
#
loop_
_entity_poly.entity_id
_entity_poly.type
_entity_poly.pdbx_seq_one_letter_code
_entity_poly.pdbx_strand_id
1 'polypeptide(L)'
;NALGAEKGGLAYLSGGEAEGWIAPPLVASRTAPVPWTEPALFEYLRTGFSAQHGVAAGPMAPVVAGLASLPESDVRAIAHYLTSLSPPVDDAAAADAAARHARGAETVATLGLENGRRAFDAACAVCHAESGGVGHFGVRPLMGLNTSVSQATPDNLLRVLHNGIDHPATERLGYMPGFRDAFDERQMAELAAYIRARYAPGQPAWRNVEEASARIRQEGAH
;
A
#
# COMPACT_ATOMS: atom_id res chain seq x y z
N ASN A 1 -8.38 22.51 1.65
CA ASN A 1 -9.65 23.15 1.24
C ASN A 1 -9.60 23.30 -0.28
N ALA A 2 -10.56 23.97 -0.93
CA ALA A 2 -10.56 24.08 -2.40
C ALA A 2 -9.33 24.84 -2.97
N LEU A 3 -8.54 25.48 -2.11
CA LEU A 3 -7.33 26.24 -2.45
C LEU A 3 -6.03 25.51 -2.06
N GLY A 4 -6.11 24.21 -1.70
CA GLY A 4 -4.94 23.39 -1.35
C GLY A 4 -4.43 23.51 0.08
N ALA A 5 -4.96 24.42 0.92
CA ALA A 5 -4.56 24.52 2.33
C ALA A 5 -5.15 23.39 3.21
N GLU A 6 -4.66 23.23 4.42
CA GLU A 6 -5.16 22.25 5.39
C GLU A 6 -6.64 22.51 5.72
N LYS A 7 -7.40 21.43 5.96
CA LYS A 7 -8.76 21.53 6.53
C LYS A 7 -8.64 21.30 8.04
N GLY A 8 -9.12 22.24 8.85
CA GLY A 8 -9.13 22.09 10.31
C GLY A 8 -10.32 21.26 10.83
N GLY A 9 -10.40 21.11 12.16
CA GLY A 9 -11.51 20.44 12.83
C GLY A 9 -11.59 18.93 12.52
N LEU A 10 -12.80 18.41 12.32
CA LEU A 10 -13.04 16.98 12.02
C LEU A 10 -12.41 16.49 10.70
N ALA A 11 -11.99 17.40 9.82
CA ALA A 11 -11.34 17.09 8.54
C ALA A 11 -9.81 17.18 8.60
N TYR A 12 -9.24 17.46 9.78
CA TYR A 12 -7.80 17.54 9.96
C TYR A 12 -7.16 16.16 9.79
N LEU A 13 -6.28 16.04 8.80
CA LEU A 13 -5.57 14.80 8.45
C LEU A 13 -6.48 13.58 8.19
N SER A 14 -7.71 13.84 7.72
CA SER A 14 -8.70 12.81 7.36
C SER A 14 -8.41 12.11 6.02
N GLY A 15 -7.19 12.21 5.50
CA GLY A 15 -6.81 11.72 4.18
C GLY A 15 -7.19 12.68 3.06
N GLY A 16 -6.97 12.24 1.82
CA GLY A 16 -7.22 13.06 0.64
C GLY A 16 -6.71 12.39 -0.63
N GLU A 17 -6.53 13.19 -1.66
CA GLU A 17 -5.95 12.78 -2.93
C GLU A 17 -4.79 13.70 -3.28
N ALA A 18 -3.68 13.13 -3.74
CA ALA A 18 -2.51 13.86 -4.24
C ALA A 18 -2.01 13.16 -5.50
N GLU A 19 -1.94 13.87 -6.63
CA GLU A 19 -1.46 13.33 -7.91
C GLU A 19 -2.17 12.03 -8.33
N GLY A 20 -3.48 11.94 -8.05
CA GLY A 20 -4.29 10.75 -8.34
C GLY A 20 -4.12 9.60 -7.34
N TRP A 21 -3.24 9.74 -6.34
CA TRP A 21 -3.07 8.78 -5.25
C TRP A 21 -4.00 9.10 -4.08
N ILE A 22 -4.69 8.07 -3.59
CA ILE A 22 -5.56 8.20 -2.43
C ILE A 22 -4.70 8.08 -1.17
N ALA A 23 -4.52 9.19 -0.46
CA ALA A 23 -3.89 9.24 0.84
C ALA A 23 -4.91 8.79 1.90
N PRO A 24 -4.70 7.64 2.59
CA PRO A 24 -5.59 7.22 3.67
C PRO A 24 -5.50 8.23 4.83
N PRO A 25 -6.54 8.32 5.68
CA PRO A 25 -6.47 9.09 6.91
C PRO A 25 -5.26 8.65 7.74
N LEU A 26 -4.51 9.60 8.31
CA LEU A 26 -3.48 9.30 9.31
C LEU A 26 -4.10 9.15 10.71
N VAL A 27 -5.28 9.75 10.90
CA VAL A 27 -6.02 9.71 12.17
C VAL A 27 -7.11 8.64 12.12
N ALA A 28 -7.11 7.73 13.09
CA ALA A 28 -8.13 6.69 13.28
C ALA A 28 -8.49 5.92 11.99
N SER A 29 -7.49 5.66 11.16
CA SER A 29 -7.67 5.05 9.84
C SER A 29 -8.26 3.65 9.95
N ARG A 30 -9.42 3.44 9.31
CA ARG A 30 -10.06 2.12 9.22
C ARG A 30 -9.75 1.39 7.91
N THR A 31 -8.96 2.02 7.02
CA THR A 31 -8.64 1.49 5.70
C THR A 31 -7.39 0.61 5.72
N ALA A 32 -6.50 0.81 6.68
CA ALA A 32 -5.36 -0.07 6.90
C ALA A 32 -5.81 -1.40 7.55
N PRO A 33 -5.24 -2.56 7.16
CA PRO A 33 -5.55 -3.86 7.77
C PRO A 33 -5.28 -3.90 9.27
N VAL A 34 -4.27 -3.15 9.71
CA VAL A 34 -3.88 -2.97 11.11
C VAL A 34 -3.75 -1.48 11.43
N PRO A 35 -4.01 -1.06 12.66
CA PRO A 35 -3.82 0.33 13.06
C PRO A 35 -2.34 0.72 13.05
N TRP A 36 -2.06 1.99 12.73
CA TRP A 36 -0.70 2.53 12.80
C TRP A 36 -0.25 2.66 14.25
N THR A 37 0.89 2.05 14.59
CA THR A 37 1.61 2.28 15.84
C THR A 37 2.68 3.35 15.64
N GLU A 38 3.12 4.00 16.72
CA GLU A 38 4.20 4.99 16.63
C GLU A 38 5.50 4.39 16.07
N PRO A 39 5.96 3.20 16.51
CA PRO A 39 7.13 2.56 15.91
C PRO A 39 6.98 2.26 14.41
N ALA A 40 5.80 1.77 13.99
CA ALA A 40 5.56 1.45 12.58
C ALA A 40 5.53 2.71 11.70
N LEU A 41 4.93 3.80 12.19
CA LEU A 41 4.91 5.07 11.49
C LEU A 41 6.31 5.69 11.40
N PHE A 42 7.08 5.65 12.49
CA PHE A 42 8.46 6.10 12.50
C PHE A 42 9.29 5.33 11.46
N GLU A 43 9.20 4.00 11.41
CA GLU A 43 9.95 3.19 10.44
C GLU A 43 9.58 3.55 9.00
N TYR A 44 8.29 3.72 8.72
CA TYR A 44 7.79 4.13 7.41
C TYR A 44 8.32 5.50 7.00
N LEU A 45 8.22 6.51 7.87
CA LEU A 45 8.70 7.86 7.57
C LEU A 45 10.23 7.92 7.44
N ARG A 46 10.96 7.08 8.20
CA ARG A 46 12.42 7.07 8.23
C ARG A 46 13.05 6.32 7.06
N THR A 47 12.40 5.26 6.58
CA THR A 47 12.98 4.29 5.63
C THR A 47 12.17 4.11 4.35
N GLY A 48 10.89 4.50 4.37
CA GLY A 48 9.93 4.25 3.30
C GLY A 48 9.27 2.88 3.35
N PHE A 49 9.46 2.13 4.43
CA PHE A 49 8.84 0.82 4.62
C PHE A 49 8.32 0.65 6.04
N SER A 50 7.16 0.03 6.14
CA SER A 50 6.71 -0.61 7.36
C SER A 50 6.25 -2.02 7.03
N ALA A 51 6.70 -3.00 7.82
CA ALA A 51 6.25 -4.38 7.68
C ALA A 51 4.73 -4.54 7.79
N GLN A 52 4.05 -3.60 8.47
CA GLN A 52 2.62 -3.61 8.73
C GLN A 52 1.78 -2.81 7.73
N HIS A 53 2.40 -1.97 6.90
CA HIS A 53 1.66 -1.04 6.03
C HIS A 53 2.15 -0.98 4.58
N GLY A 54 3.33 -1.54 4.29
CA GLY A 54 3.92 -1.59 2.96
C GLY A 54 4.98 -0.53 2.70
N VAL A 55 5.19 -0.22 1.42
CA VAL A 55 6.25 0.66 0.92
C VAL A 55 5.67 2.01 0.50
N ALA A 56 6.43 3.08 0.73
CA ALA A 56 6.13 4.40 0.20
C ALA A 56 6.27 4.42 -1.33
N ALA A 57 5.18 4.78 -2.01
CA ALA A 57 5.12 4.90 -3.46
C ALA A 57 4.45 6.24 -3.84
N GLY A 58 4.61 6.63 -5.12
CA GLY A 58 4.03 7.86 -5.63
C GLY A 58 4.46 9.10 -4.82
N PRO A 59 3.54 10.01 -4.45
CA PRO A 59 3.86 11.26 -3.76
C PRO A 59 4.59 11.08 -2.42
N MET A 60 4.44 9.94 -1.77
CA MET A 60 5.13 9.68 -0.50
C MET A 60 6.60 9.33 -0.68
N ALA A 61 7.04 8.88 -1.87
CA ALA A 61 8.43 8.54 -2.10
C ALA A 61 9.39 9.73 -1.90
N PRO A 62 9.19 10.91 -2.54
CA PRO A 62 10.05 12.07 -2.29
C PRO A 62 9.90 12.64 -0.87
N VAL A 63 8.71 12.57 -0.26
CA VAL A 63 8.49 13.00 1.14
C VAL A 63 9.34 12.18 2.09
N VAL A 64 9.30 10.86 1.96
CA VAL A 64 10.11 9.95 2.77
C VAL A 64 11.60 10.15 2.49
N ALA A 65 12.02 10.33 1.23
CA ALA A 65 13.42 10.59 0.91
C ALA A 65 13.94 11.86 1.63
N GLY A 66 13.12 12.91 1.69
CA GLY A 66 13.41 14.11 2.47
C GLY A 66 13.48 13.84 3.97
N LEU A 67 12.48 13.16 4.55
CA LEU A 67 12.44 12.82 5.98
C LEU A 67 13.59 11.90 6.39
N ALA A 68 14.03 11.01 5.51
CA ALA A 68 15.15 10.10 5.74
C ALA A 68 16.51 10.84 5.89
N SER A 69 16.59 12.10 5.48
CA SER A 69 17.76 12.96 5.64
C SER A 69 17.78 13.74 6.96
N LEU A 70 16.65 13.80 7.68
CA LEU A 70 16.52 14.52 8.94
C LEU A 70 17.12 13.74 10.13
N PRO A 71 17.44 14.43 11.24
CA PRO A 71 17.75 13.77 12.51
C PRO A 71 16.65 12.80 12.93
N GLU A 72 17.04 11.68 13.52
CA GLU A 72 16.10 10.65 13.99
C GLU A 72 15.07 11.22 14.98
N SER A 73 15.50 12.13 15.85
CA SER A 73 14.65 12.82 16.83
C SER A 73 13.48 13.53 16.17
N ASP A 74 13.70 14.13 15.00
CA ASP A 74 12.71 14.95 14.31
C ASP A 74 11.66 14.04 13.66
N VAL A 75 12.11 12.95 13.01
CA VAL A 75 11.20 11.95 12.44
C VAL A 75 10.38 11.27 13.54
N ARG A 76 10.98 11.00 14.70
CA ARG A 76 10.30 10.45 15.88
C ARG A 76 9.26 11.43 16.43
N ALA A 77 9.59 12.73 16.51
CA ALA A 77 8.64 13.76 16.95
C ALA A 77 7.45 13.88 15.99
N ILE A 78 7.68 13.79 14.68
CA ILE A 78 6.60 13.78 13.68
C ILE A 78 5.72 12.54 13.85
N ALA A 79 6.32 11.35 13.99
CA ALA A 79 5.56 10.12 14.20
C ALA A 79 4.71 10.19 15.48
N HIS A 80 5.31 10.64 16.59
CA HIS A 80 4.61 10.84 17.86
C HIS A 80 3.45 11.85 17.76
N TYR A 81 3.68 12.98 17.09
CA TYR A 81 2.62 13.96 16.87
C TYR A 81 1.46 13.36 16.09
N LEU A 82 1.72 12.68 14.97
CA LEU A 82 0.68 12.09 14.12
C LEU A 82 -0.10 10.99 14.84
N THR A 83 0.56 10.11 15.59
CA THR A 83 -0.13 9.05 16.35
C THR A 83 -0.92 9.61 17.54
N SER A 84 -0.46 10.70 18.16
CA SER A 84 -1.17 11.35 19.28
C SER A 84 -2.57 11.88 18.92
N LEU A 85 -2.84 12.05 17.62
CA LEU A 85 -4.14 12.48 17.10
C LEU A 85 -5.17 11.34 17.06
N SER A 86 -4.73 10.09 17.21
CA SER A 86 -5.59 8.90 17.27
C SER A 86 -5.69 8.37 18.70
N PRO A 87 -6.74 7.58 19.02
CA PRO A 87 -6.73 6.79 20.24
C PRO A 87 -5.47 5.91 20.33
N PRO A 88 -4.91 5.69 21.53
CA PRO A 88 -3.76 4.82 21.70
C PRO A 88 -4.03 3.43 21.12
N VAL A 89 -3.02 2.89 20.43
CA VAL A 89 -3.03 1.55 19.85
C VAL A 89 -2.17 0.64 20.74
N ASP A 90 -2.68 -0.54 21.05
CA ASP A 90 -1.88 -1.59 21.70
C ASP A 90 -1.00 -2.28 20.65
N ASP A 91 0.32 -2.14 20.77
CA ASP A 91 1.31 -2.72 19.88
C ASP A 91 1.19 -4.25 19.78
N ALA A 92 0.88 -4.93 20.88
CA ALA A 92 0.72 -6.39 20.89
C ALA A 92 -0.52 -6.82 20.09
N ALA A 93 -1.62 -6.09 20.25
CA ALA A 93 -2.84 -6.31 19.47
C ALA A 93 -2.64 -6.02 17.97
N ALA A 94 -1.90 -4.95 17.64
CA ALA A 94 -1.55 -4.62 16.25
C ALA A 94 -0.66 -5.70 15.61
N ALA A 95 0.33 -6.21 16.35
CA ALA A 95 1.20 -7.29 15.87
C ALA A 95 0.45 -8.62 15.65
N ASP A 96 -0.45 -8.99 16.56
CA ASP A 96 -1.31 -10.16 16.42
C ASP A 96 -2.27 -10.04 15.24
N ALA A 97 -2.88 -8.86 15.03
CA ALA A 97 -3.65 -8.58 13.84
C ALA A 97 -2.80 -8.69 12.56
N ALA A 98 -1.58 -8.16 12.58
CA ALA A 98 -0.68 -8.24 11.42
C ALA A 98 -0.34 -9.69 11.06
N ALA A 99 -0.09 -10.55 12.06
CA ALA A 99 0.17 -11.97 11.84
C ALA A 99 -1.03 -12.72 11.24
N ARG A 100 -2.27 -12.31 11.54
CA ARG A 100 -3.47 -12.85 10.89
C ARG A 100 -3.58 -12.42 9.43
N HIS A 101 -3.36 -11.14 9.14
CA HIS A 101 -3.49 -10.59 7.79
C HIS A 101 -2.35 -11.01 6.86
N ALA A 102 -1.13 -11.21 7.38
CA ALA A 102 0.06 -11.64 6.64
C ALA A 102 -0.15 -12.89 5.78
N ARG A 103 -0.86 -13.89 6.30
CA ARG A 103 -1.08 -15.19 5.63
C ARG A 103 -2.06 -15.11 4.46
N GLY A 104 -2.91 -14.08 4.45
CA GLY A 104 -4.07 -13.90 3.58
C GLY A 104 -5.08 -15.08 3.61
N ALA A 105 -6.04 -15.06 2.70
CA ALA A 105 -7.16 -16.00 2.60
C ALA A 105 -6.78 -17.39 2.05
N GLU A 106 -7.57 -18.39 2.42
CA GLU A 106 -7.51 -19.72 1.82
C GLU A 106 -7.86 -19.70 0.32
N THR A 107 -7.39 -20.70 -0.42
CA THR A 107 -7.60 -20.84 -1.88
C THR A 107 -9.09 -20.76 -2.27
N VAL A 108 -10.00 -21.22 -1.41
CA VAL A 108 -11.45 -21.16 -1.63
C VAL A 108 -11.94 -19.73 -1.87
N ALA A 109 -11.34 -18.73 -1.22
CA ALA A 109 -11.69 -17.32 -1.40
C ALA A 109 -11.33 -16.78 -2.80
N THR A 110 -10.55 -17.54 -3.59
CA THR A 110 -10.06 -17.14 -4.91
C THR A 110 -10.62 -17.98 -6.05
N LEU A 111 -11.63 -18.81 -5.79
CA LEU A 111 -12.32 -19.57 -6.83
C LEU A 111 -12.94 -18.63 -7.87
N GLY A 112 -12.73 -18.94 -9.16
CA GLY A 112 -13.17 -18.09 -10.27
C GLY A 112 -12.20 -16.97 -10.64
N LEU A 113 -11.03 -16.87 -9.98
CA LEU A 113 -9.99 -15.89 -10.26
C LEU A 113 -8.70 -16.56 -10.79
N GLU A 114 -8.83 -17.66 -11.54
CA GLU A 114 -7.70 -18.49 -11.98
C GLU A 114 -6.75 -17.76 -12.92
N ASN A 115 -7.25 -16.84 -13.75
CA ASN A 115 -6.41 -16.01 -14.61
C ASN A 115 -5.55 -15.05 -13.79
N GLY A 116 -6.16 -14.33 -12.85
CA GLY A 116 -5.46 -13.44 -11.93
C GLY A 116 -4.43 -14.18 -11.07
N ARG A 117 -4.77 -15.38 -10.59
CA ARG A 117 -3.83 -16.26 -9.88
C ARG A 117 -2.62 -16.61 -10.74
N ARG A 118 -2.84 -17.07 -11.98
CA ARG A 118 -1.74 -17.42 -12.90
C ARG A 118 -0.84 -16.22 -13.20
N ALA A 119 -1.42 -15.04 -13.38
CA ALA A 119 -0.66 -13.81 -13.55
C ALA A 119 0.19 -13.50 -12.31
N PHE A 120 -0.40 -13.60 -11.11
CA PHE A 120 0.31 -13.38 -9.84
C PHE A 120 1.45 -14.40 -9.63
N ASP A 121 1.19 -15.68 -9.86
CA ASP A 121 2.17 -16.75 -9.71
C ASP A 121 3.37 -16.55 -10.66
N ALA A 122 3.12 -16.07 -11.88
CA ALA A 122 4.16 -15.84 -12.88
C ALA A 122 4.95 -14.54 -12.67
N ALA A 123 4.29 -13.46 -12.25
CA ALA A 123 4.87 -12.12 -12.24
C ALA A 123 5.22 -11.59 -10.84
N CYS A 124 4.48 -12.01 -9.81
CA CYS A 124 4.51 -11.38 -8.48
C CYS A 124 5.04 -12.31 -7.38
N ALA A 125 4.75 -13.61 -7.45
CA ALA A 125 4.99 -14.56 -6.36
C ALA A 125 6.47 -14.70 -5.97
N VAL A 126 7.41 -14.50 -6.90
CA VAL A 126 8.85 -14.53 -6.60
C VAL A 126 9.28 -13.48 -5.56
N CYS A 127 8.52 -12.39 -5.43
CA CYS A 127 8.75 -11.30 -4.47
C CYS A 127 7.67 -11.19 -3.39
N HIS A 128 6.41 -11.51 -3.71
CA HIS A 128 5.25 -11.23 -2.85
C HIS A 128 4.53 -12.47 -2.33
N ALA A 129 5.03 -13.68 -2.60
CA ALA A 129 4.51 -14.88 -1.95
C ALA A 129 4.71 -14.80 -0.43
N GLU A 130 3.90 -15.55 0.30
CA GLU A 130 3.88 -15.60 1.77
C GLU A 130 5.24 -15.93 2.40
N SER A 131 6.10 -16.66 1.68
CA SER A 131 7.48 -16.94 2.10
C SER A 131 8.40 -15.72 2.11
N GLY A 132 7.95 -14.56 1.65
CA GLY A 132 8.79 -13.37 1.47
C GLY A 132 9.70 -13.44 0.24
N GLY A 133 9.41 -14.33 -0.71
CA GLY A 133 10.16 -14.48 -1.96
C GLY A 133 11.58 -15.02 -1.78
N VAL A 134 12.36 -15.07 -2.87
CA VAL A 134 13.78 -15.45 -2.86
C VAL A 134 14.66 -14.21 -3.15
N GLY A 135 15.74 -14.01 -2.39
CA GLY A 135 16.84 -13.10 -2.74
C GLY A 135 16.79 -11.64 -2.24
N HIS A 136 17.93 -10.96 -2.41
CA HIS A 136 18.37 -9.65 -1.85
C HIS A 136 17.77 -8.38 -2.53
N PHE A 137 16.55 -8.41 -3.05
CA PHE A 137 15.99 -7.32 -3.87
C PHE A 137 15.30 -6.21 -3.05
N GLY A 138 15.83 -5.88 -1.88
CA GLY A 138 15.24 -4.91 -0.97
C GLY A 138 14.13 -5.50 -0.09
N VAL A 139 13.13 -4.67 0.26
CA VAL A 139 12.05 -5.08 1.18
C VAL A 139 10.98 -5.90 0.45
N ARG A 140 10.32 -6.77 1.21
CA ARG A 140 9.32 -7.73 0.71
C ARG A 140 7.98 -7.45 1.40
N PRO A 141 7.20 -6.44 0.96
CA PRO A 141 5.96 -6.11 1.61
C PRO A 141 4.96 -7.26 1.44
N LEU A 142 4.35 -7.67 2.55
CA LEU A 142 3.29 -8.66 2.55
C LEU A 142 2.00 -8.01 2.03
N MET A 143 1.40 -8.58 0.99
CA MET A 143 0.23 -8.00 0.34
C MET A 143 -0.98 -7.90 1.28
N GLY A 144 -1.13 -8.82 2.23
CA GLY A 144 -2.20 -8.77 3.24
C GLY A 144 -2.09 -7.59 4.23
N LEU A 145 -0.92 -6.96 4.31
CA LEU A 145 -0.66 -5.80 5.16
C LEU A 145 -0.55 -4.51 4.36
N ASN A 146 -0.51 -4.59 3.04
CA ASN A 146 -0.45 -3.40 2.20
C ASN A 146 -1.81 -2.69 2.21
N THR A 147 -1.80 -1.43 2.64
CA THR A 147 -3.02 -0.61 2.74
C THR A 147 -3.73 -0.47 1.38
N SER A 148 -2.99 -0.40 0.26
CA SER A 148 -3.61 -0.25 -1.07
C SER A 148 -4.50 -1.42 -1.46
N VAL A 149 -4.22 -2.63 -0.98
CA VAL A 149 -5.02 -3.82 -1.25
C VAL A 149 -6.37 -3.78 -0.52
N SER A 150 -6.40 -3.13 0.64
CA SER A 150 -7.59 -3.00 1.50
C SER A 150 -8.40 -1.72 1.26
N GLN A 151 -7.91 -0.80 0.42
CA GLN A 151 -8.61 0.44 0.10
C GLN A 151 -9.95 0.20 -0.62
N ALA A 152 -10.85 1.18 -0.53
CA ALA A 152 -12.19 1.11 -1.11
C ALA A 152 -12.18 1.08 -2.65
N THR A 153 -11.16 1.68 -3.28
CA THR A 153 -10.97 1.67 -4.74
C THR A 153 -9.63 1.03 -5.10
N PRO A 154 -9.47 0.50 -6.33
CA PRO A 154 -8.27 -0.20 -6.75
C PRO A 154 -7.12 0.73 -7.14
N ASP A 155 -7.33 2.05 -7.16
CA ASP A 155 -6.48 3.02 -7.84
C ASP A 155 -5.01 2.95 -7.44
N ASN A 156 -4.71 3.01 -6.14
CA ASN A 156 -3.32 2.96 -5.67
C ASN A 156 -2.63 1.63 -6.05
N LEU A 157 -3.34 0.50 -5.94
CA LEU A 157 -2.78 -0.79 -6.32
C LEU A 157 -2.52 -0.83 -7.84
N LEU A 158 -3.50 -0.40 -8.65
CA LEU A 158 -3.37 -0.39 -10.10
C LEU A 158 -2.24 0.55 -10.56
N ARG A 159 -2.06 1.72 -9.93
CA ARG A 159 -0.93 2.62 -10.22
C ARG A 159 0.41 1.93 -10.00
N VAL A 160 0.58 1.24 -8.87
CA VAL A 160 1.79 0.45 -8.60
C VAL A 160 1.95 -0.70 -9.60
N LEU A 161 0.88 -1.41 -9.94
CA LEU A 161 0.96 -2.51 -10.91
C LEU A 161 1.31 -2.02 -12.31
N HIS A 162 0.76 -0.89 -12.75
CA HIS A 162 1.09 -0.28 -14.05
C HIS A 162 2.52 0.22 -14.07
N ASN A 163 2.87 1.07 -13.10
CA ASN A 163 4.08 1.90 -13.19
C ASN A 163 5.28 1.35 -12.41
N GLY A 164 5.07 0.35 -11.54
CA GLY A 164 6.13 -0.14 -10.67
C GLY A 164 6.52 0.85 -9.59
N ILE A 165 7.70 0.61 -9.01
CA ILE A 165 8.41 1.49 -8.09
C ILE A 165 9.86 1.57 -8.59
N ASP A 166 10.04 2.35 -9.65
CA ASP A 166 11.31 2.53 -10.35
C ASP A 166 12.31 3.37 -9.54
N HIS A 167 11.76 4.36 -8.81
CA HIS A 167 12.50 5.28 -7.95
C HIS A 167 12.01 5.15 -6.51
N PRO A 168 12.50 4.14 -5.76
CA PRO A 168 12.12 3.98 -4.37
C PRO A 168 12.62 5.16 -3.51
N ALA A 169 11.90 5.45 -2.43
CA ALA A 169 12.26 6.52 -1.49
C ALA A 169 13.66 6.36 -0.88
N THR A 170 14.12 5.11 -0.69
CA THR A 170 15.47 4.77 -0.25
C THR A 170 15.97 3.54 -1.00
N GLU A 171 17.28 3.44 -1.23
CA GLU A 171 17.89 2.32 -1.99
C GLU A 171 17.58 0.94 -1.38
N ARG A 172 17.44 0.88 -0.05
CA ARG A 172 17.16 -0.36 0.69
C ARG A 172 15.79 -0.96 0.36
N LEU A 173 14.86 -0.17 -0.17
CA LEU A 173 13.53 -0.68 -0.53
C LEU A 173 13.58 -1.63 -1.72
N GLY A 174 14.58 -1.46 -2.59
CA GLY A 174 14.63 -2.18 -3.85
C GLY A 174 13.59 -1.69 -4.85
N TYR A 175 13.59 -2.34 -6.02
CA TYR A 175 12.78 -1.99 -7.17
C TYR A 175 11.58 -2.94 -7.31
N MET A 176 10.44 -2.41 -7.76
CA MET A 176 9.30 -3.22 -8.20
C MET A 176 9.03 -2.91 -9.68
N PRO A 177 8.99 -3.92 -10.58
CA PRO A 177 8.67 -3.67 -11.97
C PRO A 177 7.24 -3.22 -12.19
N GLY A 178 7.07 -2.30 -13.13
CA GLY A 178 5.78 -1.99 -13.75
C GLY A 178 5.39 -3.04 -14.78
N PHE A 179 4.09 -3.28 -14.90
CA PHE A 179 3.51 -4.27 -15.81
C PHE A 179 2.61 -3.64 -16.89
N ARG A 180 2.62 -2.30 -17.02
CA ARG A 180 1.84 -1.56 -18.03
C ARG A 180 1.94 -2.20 -19.40
N ASP A 181 3.14 -2.49 -19.88
CA ASP A 181 3.34 -3.01 -21.24
C ASP A 181 3.21 -4.55 -21.34
N ALA A 182 3.07 -5.24 -20.21
CA ALA A 182 2.98 -6.70 -20.14
C ALA A 182 1.54 -7.22 -20.04
N PHE A 183 0.62 -6.45 -19.45
CA PHE A 183 -0.77 -6.82 -19.27
C PHE A 183 -1.72 -5.80 -19.88
N ASP A 184 -2.78 -6.27 -20.53
CA ASP A 184 -3.92 -5.43 -20.92
C ASP A 184 -4.81 -5.08 -19.71
N GLU A 185 -5.83 -4.24 -19.91
CA GLU A 185 -6.73 -3.77 -18.85
C GLU A 185 -7.46 -4.91 -18.16
N ARG A 186 -7.86 -5.94 -18.91
CA ARG A 186 -8.56 -7.11 -18.40
C ARG A 186 -7.64 -7.95 -17.53
N GLN A 187 -6.42 -8.23 -18.01
CA GLN A 187 -5.42 -8.96 -17.25
C GLN A 187 -5.03 -8.22 -15.96
N MET A 188 -4.91 -6.89 -16.02
CA MET A 188 -4.70 -6.04 -14.84
C MET A 188 -5.87 -6.13 -13.85
N ALA A 189 -7.11 -6.12 -14.35
CA ALA A 189 -8.30 -6.25 -13.51
C ALA A 189 -8.42 -7.63 -12.85
N GLU A 190 -8.18 -8.70 -13.60
CA GLU A 190 -8.15 -10.07 -13.08
C GLU A 190 -7.06 -10.24 -12.00
N LEU A 191 -5.86 -9.69 -12.24
CA LEU A 191 -4.76 -9.69 -11.27
C LEU A 191 -5.12 -8.92 -9.99
N ALA A 192 -5.64 -7.70 -10.12
CA ALA A 192 -6.04 -6.89 -8.98
C ALA A 192 -7.19 -7.54 -8.17
N ALA A 193 -8.17 -8.14 -8.86
CA ALA A 193 -9.25 -8.89 -8.23
C ALA A 193 -8.73 -10.10 -7.44
N TYR A 194 -7.80 -10.86 -8.02
CA TYR A 194 -7.14 -11.97 -7.33
C TYR A 194 -6.38 -11.50 -6.09
N ILE A 195 -5.55 -10.45 -6.20
CA ILE A 195 -4.79 -9.89 -5.08
C ILE A 195 -5.74 -9.48 -3.94
N ARG A 196 -6.83 -8.77 -4.25
CA ARG A 196 -7.80 -8.36 -3.23
C ARG A 196 -8.49 -9.55 -2.58
N ALA A 197 -8.99 -10.52 -3.34
CA ALA A 197 -9.65 -11.69 -2.80
C ALA A 197 -8.71 -12.53 -1.92
N ARG A 198 -7.44 -12.67 -2.34
CA ARG A 198 -6.43 -13.45 -1.62
C ARG A 198 -5.91 -12.74 -0.37
N TYR A 199 -5.79 -11.42 -0.37
CA TYR A 199 -5.05 -10.69 0.68
C TYR A 199 -5.90 -9.72 1.49
N ALA A 200 -7.10 -9.38 1.02
CA ALA A 200 -8.10 -8.59 1.76
C ALA A 200 -9.50 -9.22 1.68
N PRO A 201 -9.68 -10.51 2.07
CA PRO A 201 -10.95 -11.23 1.93
C PRO A 201 -12.12 -10.63 2.73
N GLY A 202 -11.83 -9.83 3.76
CA GLY A 202 -12.85 -9.10 4.53
C GLY A 202 -13.39 -7.85 3.82
N GLN A 203 -12.80 -7.47 2.68
CA GLN A 203 -13.21 -6.29 1.92
C GLN A 203 -14.11 -6.68 0.73
N PRO A 204 -15.14 -5.90 0.39
CA PRO A 204 -15.99 -6.17 -0.78
C PRO A 204 -15.17 -6.15 -2.06
N ALA A 205 -15.49 -7.01 -3.04
CA ALA A 205 -14.85 -6.95 -4.36
C ALA A 205 -14.96 -5.54 -4.98
N TRP A 206 -13.88 -5.08 -5.62
CA TRP A 206 -13.93 -3.84 -6.37
C TRP A 206 -14.82 -3.99 -7.60
N ARG A 207 -15.48 -2.90 -7.99
CA ARG A 207 -16.28 -2.82 -9.21
C ARG A 207 -15.49 -2.06 -10.27
N ASN A 208 -15.79 -2.32 -11.55
CA ASN A 208 -15.30 -1.51 -12.67
C ASN A 208 -13.76 -1.42 -12.74
N VAL A 209 -13.07 -2.51 -12.39
CA VAL A 209 -11.60 -2.52 -12.27
C VAL A 209 -10.92 -2.33 -13.64
N GLU A 210 -11.47 -2.88 -14.72
CA GLU A 210 -10.97 -2.68 -16.09
C GLU A 210 -11.02 -1.20 -16.50
N GLU A 211 -12.13 -0.53 -16.20
CA GLU A 211 -12.31 0.90 -16.49
C GLU A 211 -11.35 1.77 -15.67
N ALA A 212 -11.14 1.43 -14.39
CA ALA A 212 -10.13 2.08 -13.55
C ALA A 212 -8.71 1.86 -14.10
N SER A 213 -8.41 0.66 -14.58
CA SER A 213 -7.13 0.32 -15.21
C SER A 213 -6.89 1.12 -16.50
N ALA A 214 -7.91 1.21 -17.37
CA ALA A 214 -7.87 2.02 -18.58
C ALA A 214 -7.60 3.50 -18.27
N ARG A 215 -8.29 4.06 -17.26
CA ARG A 215 -8.07 5.44 -16.82
C ARG A 215 -6.62 5.67 -16.40
N ILE A 216 -6.09 4.83 -15.51
CA ILE A 216 -4.71 4.96 -15.00
C ILE A 216 -3.68 4.82 -16.14
N ARG A 217 -3.93 3.94 -17.12
CA ARG A 217 -3.08 3.83 -18.31
C ARG A 217 -3.11 5.09 -19.18
N GLN A 218 -4.17 5.88 -19.18
CA GLN A 218 -4.22 7.11 -19.97
C GLN A 218 -3.51 8.29 -19.27
N GLU A 219 -3.43 8.28 -17.94
CA GLU A 219 -2.82 9.35 -17.15
C GLU A 219 -1.28 9.43 -17.28
N GLY A 220 -0.62 8.40 -17.81
CA GLY A 220 0.85 8.34 -17.93
C GLY A 220 1.53 7.73 -16.69
N ALA A 221 2.86 7.71 -16.66
CA ALA A 221 3.62 7.49 -15.43
C ALA A 221 4.03 8.88 -14.90
N HIS A 222 3.78 9.13 -13.62
CA HIS A 222 4.20 10.36 -12.92
C HIS A 222 5.27 9.99 -11.91
#